data_AF-A0A558DG69-F1
#
_entry.id   AF-A0A558DG69-F1
#
_cell.length_a   1.000
_cell.length_b   1.000
_cell.length_c   1.000
_cell.angle_alpha   90.00
_cell.angle_beta   90.00
_cell.angle_gamma   90.00
#
_symmetry.space_group_name_H-M   'P 1'
#
loop_
_entity.id
_entity.type
_entity.pdbx_description
1 polymer ?
#
loop_
_entity_poly.entity_id
_entity_poly.type
_entity_poly.pdbx_seq_one_letter_code
_entity_poly.pdbx_strand_id
1 'polypeptide(L)'
;MNTATDPRDPLARADEIVSAQEEAVAFECARECISDMMSIYTGRIAEEEAKPKPDRQDIEVMRAERSRLARERAELRLHDRAHITRIMDEYGGAVRAWRAEHRPLAA
;
A
#
# COMPACT_ATOMS: atom_id res chain seq x y z
N MET A 1 -15.77 14.66 -43.31
CA MET A 1 -14.31 14.55 -43.05
C MET A 1 -14.14 13.62 -41.88
N ASN A 2 -13.71 12.39 -42.14
CA ASN A 2 -13.51 11.35 -41.12
C ASN A 2 -12.01 11.34 -40.78
N THR A 3 -11.65 11.75 -39.56
CA THR A 3 -10.27 11.70 -39.07
C THR A 3 -9.95 10.27 -38.69
N ALA A 4 -9.49 9.47 -39.65
CA ALA A 4 -8.89 8.18 -39.38
C ALA A 4 -7.57 8.41 -38.64
N THR A 5 -7.53 8.07 -37.35
CA THR A 5 -6.31 8.01 -36.55
C THR A 5 -5.33 7.04 -37.22
N ASP A 6 -4.11 7.49 -37.54
CA ASP A 6 -3.08 6.65 -38.17
C ASP A 6 -2.61 5.56 -37.19
N PRO A 7 -2.72 4.26 -37.52
CA PRO A 7 -2.27 3.16 -36.66
C PRO A 7 -0.74 3.10 -36.46
N ARG A 8 0.01 4.03 -37.07
CA ARG A 8 1.46 4.19 -36.94
C ARG A 8 1.88 5.42 -36.13
N ASP A 9 0.94 6.14 -35.51
CA ASP A 9 1.28 7.26 -34.64
C ASP A 9 2.12 6.77 -33.43
N PRO A 10 3.40 7.17 -33.30
CA PRO A 10 4.26 6.77 -32.18
C PRO A 10 3.77 7.34 -30.84
N LEU A 11 3.03 8.46 -30.87
CA LEU A 11 2.47 9.10 -29.68
C LEU A 11 1.23 8.37 -29.16
N ALA A 12 0.50 7.66 -30.04
CA ALA A 12 -0.62 6.81 -29.63
C ALA A 12 -0.17 5.52 -28.89
N ARG A 13 1.12 5.15 -28.99
CA ARG A 13 1.72 3.99 -28.28
C ARG A 13 2.38 4.33 -26.95
N ALA A 14 2.53 5.61 -26.62
CA ALA A 14 3.19 6.04 -25.39
C ALA A 14 2.35 5.75 -24.14
N ASP A 15 1.03 5.62 -24.28
CA ASP A 15 0.10 5.29 -23.19
C ASP A 15 0.11 3.80 -22.79
N GLU A 16 0.82 2.91 -23.52
CA GLU A 16 0.71 1.45 -23.33
C GLU A 16 1.96 0.75 -22.74
N ILE A 17 3.05 1.47 -22.46
CA ILE A 17 4.27 0.82 -21.93
C ILE A 17 4.68 1.45 -20.60
N VAL A 18 4.02 1.02 -19.51
CA VAL A 18 4.69 1.00 -18.20
C VAL A 18 5.89 0.08 -18.37
N SER A 19 7.09 0.60 -18.18
CA SER A 19 8.31 -0.18 -18.28
C SER A 19 8.34 -1.27 -17.21
N ALA A 20 9.01 -2.39 -17.48
CA ALA A 20 9.21 -3.44 -16.47
C ALA A 20 9.87 -2.90 -15.19
N GLN A 21 10.66 -1.82 -15.31
CA GLN A 21 11.24 -1.12 -14.18
C GLN A 21 10.18 -0.39 -13.34
N GLU A 22 9.24 0.32 -13.97
CA GLU A 22 8.14 0.99 -13.27
C GLU A 22 7.19 -0.03 -12.60
N GLU A 23 6.96 -1.19 -13.24
CA GLU A 23 6.22 -2.28 -12.59
C GLU A 23 6.92 -2.78 -11.33
N ALA A 24 8.24 -3.01 -11.41
CA ALA A 24 9.03 -3.44 -10.26
C ALA A 24 9.02 -2.40 -9.14
N VAL A 25 9.13 -1.11 -9.48
CA VAL A 25 9.03 -0.02 -8.51
C VAL A 25 7.65 0.00 -7.85
N ALA A 26 6.56 -0.06 -8.62
CA ALA A 26 5.21 -0.04 -8.08
C ALA A 26 4.93 -1.25 -7.17
N PHE A 27 5.40 -2.43 -7.57
CA PHE A 27 5.30 -3.65 -6.77
C PHE A 27 6.05 -3.53 -5.43
N GLU A 28 7.31 -3.07 -5.44
CA GLU A 28 8.07 -2.89 -4.20
C GLU A 28 7.44 -1.79 -3.32
N CYS A 29 6.98 -0.68 -3.90
CA CYS A 29 6.24 0.34 -3.15
C CYS A 29 4.97 -0.22 -2.49
N ALA A 30 4.22 -1.09 -3.17
CA ALA A 30 3.04 -1.73 -2.60
C ALA A 30 3.41 -2.70 -1.46
N ARG A 31 4.48 -3.49 -1.61
CA ARG A 31 4.98 -4.36 -0.54
C ARG A 31 5.40 -3.57 0.69
N GLU A 32 6.07 -2.45 0.49
CA GLU A 32 6.47 -1.56 1.58
C GLU A 32 5.27 -0.90 2.25
N CYS A 33 4.24 -0.48 1.50
CA CYS A 33 3.01 0.03 2.10
C CYS A 33 2.32 -1.01 3.01
N ILE A 34 2.30 -2.29 2.62
CA ILE A 34 1.77 -3.35 3.48
C ILE A 34 2.67 -3.54 4.72
N SER A 35 4.00 -3.51 4.57
CA SER A 35 4.95 -3.57 5.70
C SER A 35 4.75 -2.43 6.70
N ASP A 36 4.53 -1.21 6.20
CA ASP A 36 4.24 -0.03 7.01
C ASP A 36 2.93 -0.21 7.79
N MET A 37 1.86 -0.68 7.13
CA MET A 37 0.58 -0.96 7.81
C MET A 37 0.74 -2.00 8.93
N MET A 38 1.51 -3.07 8.71
CA MET A 38 1.81 -4.06 9.74
C MET A 38 2.58 -3.45 10.92
N SER A 39 3.49 -2.51 10.65
CA SER A 39 4.25 -1.79 11.66
C SER A 39 3.36 -0.86 12.47
N ILE A 40 2.42 -0.15 11.83
CA ILE A 40 1.41 0.68 12.49
C ILE A 40 0.57 -0.15 13.46
N TYR A 41 0.03 -1.29 13.01
CA TYR A 41 -0.71 -2.19 13.91
C TYR A 41 0.16 -2.72 15.05
N THR A 42 1.43 -3.00 14.81
CA THR A 42 2.35 -3.44 15.86
C THR A 42 2.56 -2.36 16.91
N GLY A 43 2.72 -1.08 16.50
CA GLY A 43 2.77 0.05 17.41
C GLY A 43 1.48 0.20 18.22
N ARG A 44 0.31 0.18 17.57
CA ARG A 44 -1.00 0.28 18.24
C ARG A 44 -1.26 -0.84 19.24
N ILE A 45 -0.86 -2.08 18.91
CA ILE A 45 -0.94 -3.20 19.84
C ILE A 45 -0.07 -2.93 21.08
N ALA A 46 1.16 -2.45 20.90
CA ALA A 46 2.05 -2.15 22.01
C ALA A 46 1.49 -1.00 22.89
N GLU A 47 0.92 0.03 22.27
CA GLU A 47 0.24 1.13 22.97
C GLU A 47 -0.96 0.64 23.79
N GLU A 48 -1.80 -0.24 23.22
CA GLU A 48 -2.96 -0.82 23.90
C GLU A 48 -2.53 -1.74 25.06
N GLU A 49 -1.53 -2.61 24.82
CA GLU A 49 -0.97 -3.50 25.84
C GLU A 49 -0.35 -2.75 27.02
N ALA A 50 0.12 -1.51 26.81
CA ALA A 50 0.67 -0.65 27.84
C ALA A 50 -0.38 0.08 28.70
N LYS A 51 -1.67 0.06 28.33
CA LYS A 51 -2.73 0.71 29.11
C LYS A 51 -2.93 0.03 30.47
N PRO A 52 -3.37 0.75 31.53
CA PRO A 52 -3.68 0.14 32.83
C PRO A 52 -4.75 -0.94 32.78
N LYS A 53 -5.67 -0.85 31.80
CA LYS A 53 -6.69 -1.85 31.50
C LYS A 53 -6.73 -2.06 29.98
N PRO A 54 -5.88 -2.93 29.42
CA PRO A 54 -5.86 -3.20 27.99
C PRO A 54 -7.17 -3.81 27.50
N ASP A 55 -7.68 -3.35 26.36
CA ASP A 55 -8.77 -3.99 25.65
C ASP A 55 -8.24 -5.20 24.87
N ARG A 56 -8.51 -6.38 25.42
CA ARG A 56 -8.09 -7.65 24.80
C ARG A 56 -8.80 -7.93 23.48
N GLN A 57 -10.03 -7.47 23.31
CA GLN A 57 -10.76 -7.68 22.07
C GLN A 57 -10.15 -6.84 20.95
N ASP A 58 -9.82 -5.58 21.23
CA ASP A 58 -9.17 -4.70 20.25
C ASP A 58 -7.78 -5.21 19.84
N ILE A 59 -6.99 -5.68 20.79
CA ILE A 59 -5.68 -6.32 20.51
C ILE A 59 -5.83 -7.50 19.55
N GLU A 60 -6.81 -8.38 19.77
CA GLU A 60 -7.02 -9.54 18.90
C GLU A 60 -7.51 -9.15 17.51
N VAL A 61 -8.34 -8.10 17.39
CA VAL A 61 -8.72 -7.52 16.08
C VAL A 61 -7.49 -7.01 15.33
N MET A 62 -6.62 -6.23 16.00
CA MET A 62 -5.39 -5.72 15.38
C MET A 62 -4.43 -6.83 14.97
N ARG A 63 -4.31 -7.90 15.77
CA ARG A 63 -3.50 -9.09 15.44
C ARG A 63 -4.06 -9.83 14.23
N ALA A 64 -5.38 -9.96 14.12
CA ALA A 64 -6.04 -10.56 12.97
C ALA A 64 -5.78 -9.74 11.70
N GLU A 65 -5.90 -8.41 11.77
CA GLU A 65 -5.59 -7.53 10.63
C GLU A 65 -4.12 -7.63 10.21
N ARG A 66 -3.18 -7.61 11.16
CA ARG A 66 -1.76 -7.82 10.84
C ARG A 66 -1.50 -9.15 10.15
N SER A 67 -2.20 -10.21 10.58
CA SER A 67 -2.10 -11.55 9.97
C SER A 67 -2.72 -11.60 8.57
N ARG A 68 -3.80 -10.87 8.33
CA ARG A 68 -4.38 -10.67 6.98
C ARG A 68 -3.41 -9.96 6.06
N LEU A 69 -2.80 -8.86 6.51
CA LEU A 69 -1.80 -8.10 5.74
C LEU A 69 -0.56 -8.94 5.41
N ALA A 70 -0.07 -9.75 6.34
CA ALA A 70 1.07 -10.63 6.11
C ALA A 70 0.80 -11.66 4.99
N ARG A 71 -0.41 -12.24 4.97
CA ARG A 71 -0.85 -13.16 3.91
C ARG A 71 -0.97 -12.43 2.58
N GLU A 72 -1.64 -11.28 2.57
CA GLU A 72 -1.79 -10.45 1.37
C GLU A 72 -0.44 -10.07 0.75
N ARG A 73 0.55 -9.69 1.56
CA ARG A 73 1.92 -9.40 1.09
C ARG A 73 2.60 -10.61 0.47
N ALA A 74 2.37 -11.81 1.00
CA ALA A 74 2.95 -13.05 0.48
C ALA A 74 2.30 -13.49 -0.85
N GLU A 75 1.03 -13.13 -1.03
CA GLU A 75 0.23 -13.45 -2.21
C GLU A 75 0.44 -12.44 -3.35
N LEU A 76 0.81 -11.19 -3.05
CA LEU A 76 1.04 -10.13 -4.03
C LEU A 76 2.01 -10.58 -5.14
N ARG A 77 1.67 -10.24 -6.38
CA ARG A 77 2.45 -10.59 -7.59
C ARG A 77 2.86 -9.34 -8.36
N LEU A 78 4.05 -9.39 -8.96
CA LEU A 78 4.64 -8.29 -9.73
C LEU A 78 3.70 -7.76 -10.83
N HIS A 79 3.02 -8.66 -11.53
CA HIS A 79 2.16 -8.31 -12.66
C HIS A 79 0.69 -8.11 -12.27
N ASP A 80 0.33 -8.20 -10.98
CA ASP A 80 -1.03 -7.92 -10.52
C ASP A 80 -1.22 -6.42 -10.30
N ARG A 81 -1.32 -5.69 -11.42
CA ARG A 81 -1.41 -4.22 -11.41
C ARG A 81 -2.65 -3.73 -10.65
N ALA A 82 -3.77 -4.43 -10.75
CA ALA A 82 -5.00 -4.05 -10.05
C ALA A 82 -4.82 -4.12 -8.52
N HIS A 83 -4.20 -5.19 -8.03
CA HIS A 83 -3.91 -5.35 -6.60
C HIS A 83 -2.90 -4.32 -6.12
N ILE A 84 -1.84 -4.07 -6.89
CA ILE A 84 -0.83 -3.03 -6.60
C ILE A 84 -1.48 -1.64 -6.49
N THR A 85 -2.29 -1.24 -7.48
CA THR A 85 -2.99 0.06 -7.46
C THR A 85 -3.88 0.19 -6.22
N ARG A 86 -4.66 -0.85 -5.91
CA ARG A 86 -5.53 -0.88 -4.72
C ARG A 86 -4.74 -0.65 -3.43
N ILE A 87 -3.60 -1.34 -3.27
CA ILE A 87 -2.72 -1.19 -2.10
C ILE A 87 -2.18 0.25 -2.02
N MET A 88 -1.72 0.80 -3.13
CA MET A 88 -1.14 2.14 -3.17
C MET A 88 -2.15 3.24 -2.83
N ASP A 89 -3.41 3.05 -3.25
CA ASP A 89 -4.50 3.99 -2.95
C ASP A 89 -4.93 3.87 -1.49
N GLU A 90 -5.27 2.67 -1.03
CA GLU A 90 -5.83 2.45 0.30
C GLU A 90 -4.76 2.52 1.38
N TYR A 91 -3.77 1.63 1.31
CA TYR A 91 -2.75 1.50 2.36
C TYR A 91 -1.75 2.65 2.28
N GLY A 92 -1.37 3.05 1.06
CA GLY A 92 -0.53 4.25 0.88
C GLY A 92 -1.19 5.50 1.43
N GLY A 93 -2.51 5.67 1.24
CA GLY A 93 -3.29 6.75 1.84
C GLY A 93 -3.27 6.70 3.38
N ALA A 94 -3.55 5.54 3.96
CA ALA A 94 -3.55 5.34 5.42
C ALA A 94 -2.17 5.58 6.06
N VAL A 95 -1.09 5.08 5.45
CA VAL A 95 0.28 5.29 5.92
C VAL A 95 0.66 6.76 5.88
N ARG A 96 0.30 7.49 4.80
CA ARG A 96 0.56 8.93 4.71
C ARG A 96 -0.19 9.71 5.79
N ALA A 97 -1.47 9.40 6.02
CA ALA A 97 -2.26 10.02 7.08
C ALA A 97 -1.62 9.78 8.46
N TRP A 98 -1.29 8.52 8.77
CA TRP A 98 -0.64 8.17 10.03
C TRP A 98 0.68 8.92 10.23
N ARG A 99 1.54 8.97 9.21
CA ARG A 99 2.82 9.71 9.28
C ARG A 99 2.64 11.21 9.44
N ALA A 100 1.57 11.79 8.89
CA ALA A 100 1.27 13.21 9.08
C ALA A 100 0.85 13.50 10.52
N GLU A 101 0.05 12.62 11.13
CA GLU A 101 -0.39 12.72 12.52
C GLU A 101 0.75 12.48 13.52
N HIS A 102 1.69 11.60 13.20
CA HIS A 102 2.77 11.15 14.10
C HIS A 102 4.14 11.74 13.73
N ARG A 103 4.16 12.78 12.88
CA ARG A 103 5.41 13.47 12.55
C ARG A 103 5.95 14.11 13.84
N PRO A 104 7.19 13.80 14.27
CA PRO A 104 7.79 14.55 15.36
C PRO A 104 7.89 16.02 14.92
N LEU A 105 7.45 16.95 15.79
CA LEU A 105 7.76 18.37 15.62
C LEU A 105 9.27 18.45 15.44
N ALA A 106 9.73 18.97 14.30
CA ALA A 106 11.15 19.17 14.05
C ALA A 106 11.72 19.98 15.22
N ALA A 107 12.73 19.43 15.89
CA ALA A 107 13.47 20.08 16.96
C ALA A 107 14.33 21.23 16.42
#